data_AF-A0A9R1BTT5-F1
#
_entry.id   AF-A0A9R1BTT5-F1
#
_cell.length_a   1.000
_cell.length_b   1.000
_cell.length_c   1.000
_cell.angle_alpha   90.00
_cell.angle_beta   90.00
_cell.angle_gamma   90.00
#
_symmetry.space_group_name_H-M   'P 1'
#
loop_
_entity.id
_entity.type
_entity.pdbx_description
1 polymer ?
#
loop_
_entity_poly.entity_id
_entity_poly.type
_entity_poly.pdbx_seq_one_letter_code
_entity_poly.pdbx_strand_id
1 'polypeptide(L)'
;MAASSHSAVILVLLLLLLVVAFVPAPAAAVSPSKRPTHQPPSFPAGISTLRQLAASSSSGYATAAKPFTAQYFLQELDHFTFTPNSSRVFSQKYLLNDTFWRRKPTVGPLFVYMGGEADIEWLATTTGFMFDIAPEFGALIVFIEVTIFCHILRHG
;
A
#
# COMPACT_ATOMS: atom_id res chain seq x y z
N MET A 1 69.64 -1.70 31.54
CA MET A 1 69.43 -1.83 30.07
C MET A 1 68.30 -2.83 29.83
N ALA A 2 67.04 -2.39 29.70
CA ALA A 2 65.92 -3.26 29.29
C ALA A 2 64.60 -2.52 28.93
N ALA A 3 64.50 -1.19 29.05
CA ALA A 3 63.23 -0.48 28.84
C ALA A 3 62.95 -0.02 27.39
N SER A 4 63.96 -0.10 26.49
CA SER A 4 63.88 0.46 25.14
C SER A 4 63.15 -0.43 24.12
N SER A 5 63.03 -1.73 24.38
CA SER A 5 62.45 -2.68 23.42
C SER A 5 60.92 -2.66 23.41
N HIS A 6 60.28 -2.39 24.55
CA HIS A 6 58.81 -2.36 24.65
C HIS A 6 58.20 -1.16 23.95
N SER A 7 58.83 0.02 24.04
CA SER A 7 58.36 1.22 23.33
C SER A 7 58.44 1.08 21.81
N ALA A 8 59.48 0.42 21.29
CA ALA A 8 59.63 0.18 19.86
C ALA A 8 58.56 -0.79 19.33
N VAL A 9 58.24 -1.84 20.08
CA VAL A 9 57.18 -2.79 19.70
C VAL A 9 55.81 -2.13 19.70
N ILE A 10 55.53 -1.27 20.68
CA ILE A 10 54.27 -0.50 20.75
C ILE A 10 54.14 0.47 19.57
N LEU A 11 55.24 1.14 19.20
CA LEU A 11 55.24 2.06 18.05
C LEU A 11 54.98 1.32 16.73
N VAL A 12 55.58 0.15 16.55
CA VAL A 12 55.35 -0.71 15.37
C VAL A 12 53.91 -1.22 15.33
N LEU A 13 53.34 -1.61 16.47
CA LEU A 13 51.94 -2.04 16.56
C LEU A 13 50.96 -0.90 16.22
N LEU A 14 51.24 0.32 16.71
CA LEU A 14 50.46 1.52 16.41
C LEU A 14 50.54 1.89 14.92
N LEU A 15 51.73 1.80 14.32
CA LEU A 15 51.93 2.00 12.88
C LEU A 15 51.18 0.96 12.04
N LEU A 16 51.19 -0.31 12.44
CA LEU A 16 50.44 -1.36 11.77
C LEU A 16 48.92 -1.14 11.87
N LEU A 17 48.42 -0.74 13.03
CA LEU A 17 47.00 -0.41 13.21
C LEU A 17 46.58 0.81 12.37
N LEU A 18 47.45 1.82 12.26
CA LEU A 18 47.20 3.00 11.44
C LEU A 18 47.19 2.65 9.95
N VAL A 19 48.07 1.76 9.49
CA VAL A 19 48.05 1.27 8.10
C VAL A 19 46.77 0.49 7.80
N VAL A 20 46.31 -0.38 8.71
CA VAL A 20 45.06 -1.14 8.53
C VAL A 20 43.83 -0.21 8.47
N ALA A 21 43.80 0.86 9.26
CA ALA A 21 42.69 1.81 9.29
C ALA A 21 42.53 2.61 7.98
N PHE A 22 43.60 2.74 7.19
CA PHE A 22 43.59 3.43 5.90
C PHE A 22 43.54 2.49 4.69
N VAL A 23 43.42 1.17 4.88
CA VAL A 23 43.13 0.26 3.77
C VAL A 23 41.70 0.50 3.32
N PRO A 24 41.46 0.95 2.07
CA PRO A 24 40.11 1.15 1.58
C PRO A 24 39.40 -0.21 1.53
N ALA A 25 38.24 -0.29 2.19
CA ALA A 25 37.39 -1.46 2.11
C ALA A 25 37.05 -1.75 0.64
N PRO A 26 37.13 -3.00 0.17
CA PRO A 26 36.73 -3.32 -1.19
C PRO A 26 35.25 -2.96 -1.32
N ALA A 27 34.94 -1.99 -2.18
CA ALA A 27 33.58 -1.67 -2.54
C ALA A 27 32.94 -2.93 -3.12
N ALA A 28 32.07 -3.57 -2.34
CA ALA A 28 31.25 -4.67 -2.84
C ALA A 28 30.50 -4.13 -4.06
N ALA A 29 30.80 -4.68 -5.24
CA ALA A 29 30.12 -4.34 -6.46
C ALA A 29 28.62 -4.57 -6.25
N VAL A 30 27.85 -3.48 -6.30
CA VAL A 30 26.39 -3.53 -6.23
C VAL A 30 25.92 -4.28 -7.47
N SER A 31 25.50 -5.54 -7.28
CA SER A 31 24.83 -6.31 -8.32
C SER A 31 23.60 -5.53 -8.81
N PRO A 32 23.42 -5.34 -10.13
CA PRO A 32 22.24 -4.67 -10.64
C PRO A 32 21.00 -5.51 -10.27
N SER A 33 20.08 -4.88 -9.52
CA SER A 33 18.77 -5.47 -9.23
C SER A 33 18.03 -5.68 -10.55
N LYS A 34 17.81 -6.95 -10.94
CA LYS A 34 16.88 -7.29 -12.03
C LYS A 34 15.47 -6.94 -11.55
N ARG A 35 15.04 -5.70 -11.79
CA ARG A 35 13.65 -5.28 -11.60
C ARG A 35 12.78 -6.16 -12.51
N PRO A 36 11.88 -7.00 -11.97
CA PRO A 36 10.91 -7.70 -12.80
C PRO A 36 10.07 -6.65 -13.53
N THR A 37 10.12 -6.63 -14.85
CA THR A 37 9.21 -5.84 -15.67
C THR A 37 7.84 -6.51 -15.60
N HIS A 38 7.04 -6.15 -14.60
CA HIS A 38 5.65 -6.57 -14.53
C HIS A 38 4.88 -5.78 -15.58
N GLN A 39 4.70 -6.37 -16.76
CA GLN A 39 3.87 -5.77 -17.79
C GLN A 39 2.42 -5.77 -17.27
N PRO A 40 1.73 -4.62 -17.20
CA PRO A 40 0.35 -4.60 -16.76
C PRO A 40 -0.49 -5.45 -17.72
N PRO A 41 -1.49 -6.19 -17.23
CA PRO A 41 -2.40 -6.90 -18.11
C PRO A 41 -3.04 -5.91 -19.08
N SER A 42 -3.12 -6.31 -20.35
CA SER A 42 -3.79 -5.53 -21.40
C SER A 42 -5.24 -5.28 -20.96
N PHE A 43 -5.62 -4.01 -20.78
CA PHE A 43 -7.03 -3.69 -20.58
C PHE A 43 -7.78 -4.09 -21.87
N PRO A 44 -8.83 -4.93 -21.79
CA PRO A 44 -9.64 -5.25 -22.95
C PRO A 44 -10.25 -3.95 -23.49
N ALA A 45 -9.93 -3.61 -24.74
CA ALA A 45 -10.37 -2.38 -25.41
C ALA A 45 -11.88 -2.37 -25.77
N GLY A 46 -12.71 -3.13 -25.04
CA GLY A 46 -14.10 -3.43 -25.35
C GLY A 46 -15.10 -2.82 -24.39
N ILE A 47 -15.04 -1.49 -24.15
CA ILE A 47 -16.01 -0.77 -23.30
C ILE A 47 -17.48 -0.86 -23.77
N SER A 48 -17.72 -1.32 -25.01
CA SER A 48 -19.05 -1.49 -25.59
C SER A 48 -19.93 -2.48 -24.80
N THR A 49 -19.36 -3.60 -24.36
CA THR A 49 -20.09 -4.66 -23.65
C THR A 49 -20.47 -4.23 -22.23
N LEU A 50 -19.61 -3.45 -21.58
CA LEU A 50 -19.83 -2.93 -20.22
C LEU A 50 -20.99 -1.92 -20.16
N ARG A 51 -21.15 -1.10 -21.21
CA ARG A 51 -22.28 -0.16 -21.32
C ARG A 51 -23.63 -0.87 -21.36
N GLN A 52 -23.69 -2.06 -21.96
CA GLN A 52 -24.93 -2.82 -22.11
C GLN A 52 -25.33 -3.55 -20.82
N LEU A 53 -24.35 -3.94 -20.01
CA LEU A 53 -24.56 -4.50 -18.67
C LEU A 53 -24.97 -3.41 -17.66
N ALA A 54 -24.30 -2.26 -17.65
CA ALA A 54 -24.62 -1.14 -16.76
C ALA A 54 -26.03 -0.55 -16.99
N ALA A 55 -26.52 -0.57 -18.24
CA ALA A 55 -27.88 -0.15 -18.58
C ALA A 55 -28.97 -1.10 -18.04
N SER A 56 -28.61 -2.30 -17.60
CA SER A 56 -29.52 -3.30 -17.03
C SER A 56 -29.57 -3.24 -15.50
N SER A 57 -28.65 -2.50 -14.86
CA SER A 57 -28.46 -2.45 -13.40
C SER A 57 -29.28 -1.36 -12.69
N SER A 58 -30.09 -0.57 -13.41
CA SER A 58 -30.93 0.49 -12.82
C SER A 58 -32.18 -0.07 -12.13
N SER A 59 -31.99 -0.91 -11.11
CA SER A 59 -33.07 -1.32 -10.21
C SER A 59 -33.04 -0.44 -8.97
N GLY A 60 -34.17 0.20 -8.69
CA GLY A 60 -34.31 1.28 -7.72
C GLY A 60 -34.04 0.91 -6.26
N TYR A 61 -34.21 1.92 -5.40
CA TYR A 61 -34.12 1.95 -3.94
C TYR A 61 -35.06 0.95 -3.23
N ALA A 62 -34.95 -0.34 -3.52
CA ALA A 62 -35.36 -1.38 -2.60
C ALA A 62 -34.22 -1.59 -1.60
N THR A 63 -34.55 -2.03 -0.38
CA THR A 63 -33.64 -2.43 0.70
C THR A 63 -32.83 -3.68 0.32
N ALA A 64 -32.13 -3.61 -0.82
CA ALA A 64 -31.20 -4.63 -1.26
C ALA A 64 -30.01 -4.62 -0.31
N ALA A 65 -29.54 -5.82 0.05
CA ALA A 65 -28.33 -5.97 0.84
C ALA A 65 -27.18 -5.21 0.14
N LYS A 66 -26.48 -4.36 0.89
CA LYS A 66 -25.33 -3.61 0.36
C LYS A 66 -24.33 -4.61 -0.23
N PRO A 67 -23.81 -4.40 -1.45
CA PRO A 67 -22.90 -5.35 -2.10
C PRO A 67 -21.48 -5.23 -1.53
N PHE A 68 -21.32 -4.93 -0.25
CA PHE A 68 -20.03 -4.75 0.41
C PHE A 68 -20.17 -4.93 1.92
N THR A 69 -19.05 -5.25 2.55
CA THR A 69 -18.91 -5.29 4.01
C THR A 69 -18.05 -4.11 4.47
N ALA A 70 -18.49 -3.43 5.53
CA ALA A 70 -17.69 -2.39 6.15
C ALA A 70 -16.62 -3.01 7.06
N GLN A 71 -15.39 -2.54 6.90
CA GLN A 71 -14.23 -2.97 7.65
C GLN A 71 -13.47 -1.73 8.12
N TYR A 72 -12.53 -1.93 9.06
CA TYR A 72 -11.78 -0.84 9.66
C TYR A 72 -10.30 -1.16 9.74
N PHE A 73 -9.47 -0.16 9.43
CA PHE A 73 -8.02 -0.24 9.54
C PHE A 73 -7.52 0.84 10.51
N LEU A 74 -6.61 0.47 11.41
CA LEU A 74 -5.99 1.45 12.30
C LEU A 74 -4.92 2.21 11.53
N GLN A 75 -5.16 3.49 11.28
CA GLN A 75 -4.27 4.36 10.55
C GLN A 75 -3.65 5.41 11.48
N GLU A 76 -2.37 5.70 11.26
CA GLU A 76 -1.66 6.80 11.88
C GLU A 76 -2.32 8.14 11.48
N LEU A 77 -2.54 9.00 12.48
CA LEU A 77 -3.20 10.28 12.29
C LEU A 77 -2.28 11.28 11.58
N ASP A 78 -1.01 11.28 11.96
CA ASP A 78 0.02 12.17 11.43
C ASP A 78 1.16 11.33 10.84
N HIS A 79 1.30 11.36 9.52
CA HIS A 79 2.36 10.68 8.77
C HIS A 79 3.58 11.58 8.47
N PHE A 80 3.56 12.83 8.95
CA PHE A 80 4.57 13.85 8.63
C PHE A 80 5.49 14.16 9.81
N THR A 81 5.07 13.83 11.04
CA THR A 81 5.90 13.98 12.24
C THR A 81 6.61 12.68 12.60
N PHE A 82 7.94 12.72 12.73
CA PHE A 82 8.78 11.54 13.00
C PHE A 82 9.22 11.41 14.47
N THR A 83 8.65 12.20 15.37
CA THR A 83 8.94 12.10 16.81
C THR A 83 8.34 10.78 17.35
N PRO A 84 9.14 9.90 17.98
CA PRO A 84 8.62 8.64 18.51
C PRO A 84 7.43 8.84 19.43
N ASN A 85 6.37 8.04 19.24
CA ASN A 85 5.14 8.06 20.04
C ASN A 85 4.36 9.39 20.03
N SER A 86 4.59 10.26 19.04
CA SER A 86 3.89 11.56 18.94
C SER A 86 2.57 11.49 18.19
N SER A 87 2.37 10.47 17.36
CA SER A 87 1.18 10.33 16.52
C SER A 87 0.11 9.48 17.20
N ARG A 88 -1.16 9.81 16.96
CA ARG A 88 -2.32 9.02 17.40
C ARG A 88 -2.75 8.08 16.28
N VAL A 89 -3.56 7.08 16.59
CA VAL A 89 -4.21 6.24 15.59
C VAL A 89 -5.71 6.49 15.54
N PHE A 90 -6.31 6.32 14.37
CA PHE A 90 -7.76 6.35 14.17
C PHE A 90 -8.21 5.15 13.34
N SER A 91 -9.50 4.81 13.48
CA SER A 91 -10.10 3.67 12.77
C SER A 91 -10.66 4.15 11.43
N GLN A 92 -9.91 3.96 10.35
CA GLN A 92 -10.32 4.33 9.00
C GLN A 92 -11.25 3.26 8.41
N LYS A 93 -12.47 3.65 8.07
CA LYS A 93 -13.45 2.77 7.42
C LYS A 93 -13.06 2.51 5.97
N TYR A 94 -13.22 1.27 5.53
CA TYR A 94 -13.19 0.88 4.13
C TYR A 94 -14.27 -0.16 3.84
N LEU A 95 -14.70 -0.23 2.60
CA LEU A 95 -15.71 -1.20 2.16
C LEU A 95 -15.04 -2.26 1.29
N LEU A 96 -15.38 -3.51 1.54
CA LEU A 96 -14.80 -4.67 0.88
C LEU A 96 -15.88 -5.47 0.17
N ASN A 97 -15.65 -5.79 -1.10
CA ASN A 97 -16.38 -6.83 -1.82
C ASN A 97 -15.40 -7.82 -2.43
N ASP A 98 -15.49 -9.07 -2.01
CA ASP A 98 -14.66 -10.18 -2.48
C ASP A 98 -15.46 -11.23 -3.29
N THR A 99 -16.69 -10.90 -3.69
CA THR A 99 -17.62 -11.82 -4.37
C THR A 99 -17.00 -12.46 -5.63
N PHE A 100 -16.22 -11.68 -6.39
CA PHE A 100 -15.58 -12.14 -7.63
C PHE A 100 -14.07 -12.31 -7.50
N TRP A 101 -13.50 -12.17 -6.30
CA TRP A 101 -12.05 -12.15 -6.15
C TRP A 101 -11.43 -13.53 -6.39
N ARG A 102 -10.63 -13.65 -7.46
CA ARG A 102 -9.85 -14.86 -7.73
C ARG A 102 -8.63 -14.92 -6.81
N ARG A 103 -8.60 -15.88 -5.89
CA ARG A 103 -7.49 -16.06 -4.92
C ARG A 103 -6.37 -16.99 -5.41
N LYS A 104 -6.69 -18.00 -6.21
CA LYS A 104 -5.73 -19.01 -6.76
C LYS A 104 -6.23 -19.54 -8.11
N PRO A 105 -5.35 -20.06 -8.99
CA PRO A 105 -3.88 -20.09 -8.89
C PRO A 105 -3.22 -18.75 -9.18
N THR A 106 -3.91 -17.83 -9.85
CA THR A 106 -3.48 -16.46 -10.11
C THR A 106 -4.38 -15.51 -9.34
N VAL A 107 -3.78 -14.65 -8.53
CA VAL A 107 -4.52 -13.65 -7.74
C VAL A 107 -5.06 -12.58 -8.70
N GLY A 108 -6.37 -12.33 -8.63
CA GLY A 108 -7.02 -11.26 -9.39
C GLY A 108 -6.62 -9.87 -8.87
N PRO A 109 -6.78 -8.82 -9.69
CA PRO A 109 -6.35 -7.47 -9.31
C PRO A 109 -7.19 -6.90 -8.17
N LEU A 110 -6.68 -5.85 -7.53
CA LEU A 110 -7.45 -4.99 -6.65
C LEU A 110 -7.97 -3.78 -7.43
N PHE A 111 -9.27 -3.56 -7.38
CA PHE A 111 -9.89 -2.30 -7.79
C PHE A 111 -10.06 -1.45 -6.54
N VAL A 112 -9.28 -0.36 -6.48
CA VAL A 112 -9.27 0.55 -5.34
C VAL A 112 -9.93 1.86 -5.74
N TYR A 113 -10.97 2.24 -5.02
CA TYR A 113 -11.57 3.56 -5.08
C TYR A 113 -11.07 4.40 -3.91
N MET A 114 -10.43 5.52 -4.21
CA MET A 114 -10.16 6.55 -3.21
C MET A 114 -11.41 7.41 -3.06
N GLY A 115 -11.99 7.40 -1.86
CA GLY A 115 -13.13 8.22 -1.48
C GLY A 115 -13.01 9.70 -1.86
N GLY A 116 -14.14 10.40 -1.88
CA GLY A 116 -14.17 11.85 -2.04
C GLY A 116 -14.67 12.54 -0.77
N GLU A 117 -15.36 13.66 -0.93
CA GLU A 117 -15.95 14.46 0.15
C GLU A 117 -17.32 13.95 0.64
N ALA A 118 -17.76 12.79 0.16
CA ALA A 118 -19.06 12.21 0.47
C ALA A 118 -18.92 10.87 1.22
N ASP A 119 -20.00 10.43 1.88
CA ASP A 119 -20.04 9.14 2.56
C ASP A 119 -19.67 8.00 1.60
N ILE A 120 -18.77 7.13 2.05
CA ILE A 120 -18.19 6.09 1.20
C ILE A 120 -19.21 5.02 0.79
N GLU A 121 -20.25 4.77 1.58
CA GLU A 121 -21.30 3.79 1.25
C GLU A 121 -22.26 4.36 0.20
N TRP A 122 -22.55 5.66 0.28
CA TRP A 122 -23.23 6.38 -0.78
C TRP A 122 -22.44 6.35 -2.09
N LEU A 123 -21.13 6.65 -2.04
CA LEU A 123 -20.25 6.57 -3.20
C LEU A 123 -20.23 5.17 -3.80
N ALA A 124 -20.04 4.12 -3.00
CA ALA A 124 -20.04 2.73 -3.49
C ALA A 124 -21.38 2.32 -4.13
N THR A 125 -22.50 2.84 -3.63
CA THR A 125 -23.83 2.52 -4.20
C THR A 125 -24.11 3.28 -5.50
N THR A 126 -23.48 4.46 -5.69
CA THR A 126 -23.70 5.32 -6.86
C THR A 126 -22.65 5.11 -7.97
N THR A 127 -21.42 4.75 -7.61
CA THR A 127 -20.33 4.44 -8.54
C THR A 127 -20.22 2.93 -8.80
N GLY A 128 -21.25 2.39 -9.46
CA GLY A 128 -21.42 0.96 -9.74
C GLY A 128 -20.40 0.33 -10.71
N PHE A 129 -19.68 1.14 -11.50
CA PHE A 129 -18.83 0.65 -12.59
C PHE A 129 -17.78 -0.38 -12.15
N MET A 130 -17.16 -0.19 -10.98
CA MET A 130 -16.16 -1.14 -10.45
C MET A 130 -16.77 -2.52 -10.15
N PHE A 131 -18.04 -2.57 -9.75
CA PHE A 131 -18.77 -3.82 -9.54
C PHE A 131 -19.10 -4.50 -10.87
N ASP A 132 -19.45 -3.72 -11.90
CA ASP A 132 -19.79 -4.24 -13.24
C ASP A 132 -18.60 -4.95 -13.90
N ILE A 133 -17.38 -4.41 -13.74
CA ILE A 133 -16.17 -5.00 -14.34
C ILE A 133 -15.51 -6.08 -13.47
N ALA A 134 -15.79 -6.14 -12.16
CA ALA A 134 -15.11 -7.07 -11.26
C ALA A 134 -15.18 -8.57 -11.68
N PRO A 135 -16.30 -9.09 -12.22
CA PRO A 135 -16.37 -10.47 -12.70
C PRO A 135 -15.39 -10.78 -13.83
N GLU A 136 -15.18 -9.85 -14.76
CA GLU A 136 -14.31 -10.05 -15.94
C GLU A 136 -12.85 -10.19 -15.53
N PHE A 137 -12.41 -9.40 -14.55
CA PHE A 137 -11.03 -9.43 -14.07
C PHE A 137 -10.84 -10.40 -12.90
N GLY A 138 -11.92 -10.86 -12.27
CA GLY A 138 -11.91 -11.58 -11.01
C GLY A 138 -11.33 -10.74 -9.87
N ALA A 139 -11.74 -9.48 -9.80
CA ALA A 139 -11.13 -8.47 -8.94
C ALA A 139 -11.67 -8.47 -7.51
N LEU A 140 -10.81 -8.07 -6.57
CA LEU A 140 -11.21 -7.63 -5.23
C LEU A 140 -11.55 -6.13 -5.30
N ILE A 141 -12.68 -5.72 -4.74
CA ILE A 141 -13.07 -4.32 -4.72
C ILE A 141 -12.86 -3.75 -3.32
N VAL A 142 -12.17 -2.60 -3.25
CA VAL A 142 -11.92 -1.87 -2.02
C VAL A 142 -12.27 -0.40 -2.22
N PHE A 143 -13.25 0.10 -1.45
CA PHE A 143 -13.54 1.53 -1.36
C PHE A 143 -12.96 2.07 -0.06
N ILE A 144 -12.03 3.02 -0.14
CA ILE A 144 -11.36 3.59 1.04
C ILE A 144 -11.98 4.94 1.33
N GLU A 145 -12.47 5.16 2.56
CA GLU A 145 -12.94 6.47 2.97
C GLU A 145 -11.75 7.45 2.98
N VAL A 146 -11.86 8.56 2.25
CA VAL A 146 -10.83 9.61 2.26
C VAL A 146 -11.08 10.52 3.43
N THR A 147 -10.04 10.70 4.24
CA THR A 147 -10.06 11.62 5.37
C THR A 147 -9.35 12.91 4.96
N ILE A 148 -10.09 13.89 4.45
CA ILE A 148 -9.57 15.28 4.33
C ILE A 148 -9.60 15.95 5.71
N PHE A 149 -10.71 15.78 6.41
CA PHE A 149 -11.01 16.30 7.76
C PHE A 149 -12.34 15.68 8.24
N CYS A 150 -12.76 14.50 7.75
CA CYS A 150 -14.18 14.08 7.85
C CYS A 150 -14.58 13.47 9.22
N HIS A 151 -13.72 13.53 10.25
CA HIS A 151 -14.03 13.02 11.59
C HIS A 151 -13.73 14.00 12.73
N ILE A 152 -13.54 15.30 12.50
CA ILE A 152 -13.37 16.20 13.67
C ILE A 152 -14.63 16.23 14.58
N LEU A 153 -15.79 15.72 14.13
CA LEU A 153 -17.03 15.72 14.92
C LEU A 153 -17.88 14.43 14.80
N ARG A 154 -17.32 13.22 14.93
CA ARG A 154 -18.20 12.07 15.24
C ARG A 154 -18.33 11.79 16.75
N HIS A 155 -17.48 12.39 17.57
CA HIS A 155 -17.64 12.44 19.03
C HIS A 155 -17.09 13.76 19.59
N GLY A 156 -17.87 14.82 19.39
CA GLY A 156 -18.03 15.88 20.39
C GLY A 156 -19.32 15.63 21.13
#